data_AF-A0A2V7YL88-F1
#
_entry.id   AF-A0A2V7YL88-F1
#
_cell.length_a   1.000
_cell.length_b   1.000
_cell.length_c   1.000
_cell.angle_alpha   90.00
_cell.angle_beta   90.00
_cell.angle_gamma   90.00
#
_symmetry.space_group_name_H-M   'P 1'
#
loop_
_entity.id
_entity.type
_entity.pdbx_description
1 polymer ?
#
loop_
_entity_poly.entity_id
_entity_poly.type
_entity_poly.pdbx_seq_one_letter_code
_entity_poly.pdbx_strand_id
1 'polypeptide(L)'
;MRLIKIALGNVNPTVGAVRSNVDRVLAQAREMAADGVTVGCFTEQVVGGYPTEDLIQWRAFLAAQRSELERLAEETVDLPSVLVV
;
A
#
# COMPACT_ATOMS: atom_id res chain seq x y z
N MET A 1 7.08 -5.83 28.69
CA MET A 1 6.32 -4.87 27.84
C MET A 1 6.43 -5.34 26.40
N ARG A 2 5.34 -5.34 25.62
CA ARG A 2 5.38 -5.70 24.19
C ARG A 2 5.57 -4.40 23.41
N LEU A 3 6.76 -4.20 22.83
CA LEU A 3 7.08 -3.00 22.07
C LEU A 3 6.45 -3.10 20.68
N ILE A 4 5.90 -1.97 20.19
CA ILE A 4 5.37 -1.84 18.83
C ILE A 4 6.35 -0.97 18.05
N LYS A 5 6.87 -1.48 16.94
CA LYS A 5 7.67 -0.69 15.99
C LYS A 5 6.76 -0.23 14.85
N ILE A 6 6.67 1.08 14.65
CA ILE A 6 5.83 1.69 13.61
C ILE A 6 6.75 2.27 12.53
N ALA A 7 6.44 2.00 11.26
CA ALA A 7 7.10 2.61 10.11
C ALA A 7 6.12 3.45 9.28
N LEU A 8 6.63 4.53 8.69
CA LEU A 8 5.90 5.40 7.78
C LEU A 8 6.41 5.17 6.36
N GLY A 9 5.55 4.66 5.50
CA GLY A 9 5.81 4.38 4.10
C GLY A 9 5.45 5.55 3.21
N ASN A 10 6.43 6.11 2.52
CA ASN A 10 6.21 7.09 1.46
C ASN A 10 6.81 6.55 0.17
N VAL A 11 5.93 6.08 -0.71
CA VAL A 11 6.31 5.50 -1.99
C VAL A 11 6.24 6.49 -3.15
N ASN A 12 5.97 7.79 -2.89
CA ASN A 12 5.75 8.82 -3.92
C ASN A 12 4.81 8.31 -5.05
N PRO A 13 3.54 7.99 -4.73
CA PRO A 13 2.63 7.35 -5.67
C PRO A 13 2.35 8.25 -6.87
N THR A 14 2.15 7.65 -8.04
CA THR A 14 1.74 8.35 -9.26
C THR A 14 0.24 8.14 -9.45
N VAL A 15 -0.52 9.24 -9.58
CA VAL A 15 -1.98 9.19 -9.77
C VAL A 15 -2.32 8.36 -11.01
N GLY A 16 -3.21 7.37 -10.85
CA GLY A 16 -3.63 6.46 -11.93
C GLY A 16 -2.68 5.27 -12.19
N ALA A 17 -1.45 5.30 -11.67
CA ALA A 17 -0.45 4.24 -11.88
C ALA A 17 -0.58 3.09 -10.87
N VAL A 18 -1.80 2.56 -10.73
CA VAL A 18 -2.21 1.67 -9.64
C VAL A 18 -1.25 0.50 -9.42
N ARG A 19 -0.90 -0.21 -10.49
CA ARG A 19 0.00 -1.36 -10.41
C ARG A 19 1.38 -1.01 -9.88
N SER A 20 2.02 0.00 -10.47
CA SER A 20 3.35 0.42 -10.03
C SER A 20 3.35 1.02 -8.62
N ASN A 21 2.24 1.63 -8.18
CA ASN A 21 2.13 2.10 -6.80
C ASN A 21 2.13 0.91 -5.83
N VAL A 22 1.32 -0.13 -6.10
CA VAL A 22 1.29 -1.34 -5.27
C VAL A 22 2.62 -2.10 -5.32
N ASP A 23 3.31 -2.16 -6.45
CA ASP A 23 4.64 -2.78 -6.53
C ASP A 23 5.65 -2.10 -5.58
N ARG A 24 5.58 -0.77 -5.45
CA ARG A 24 6.43 0.00 -4.52
C ARG A 24 6.01 -0.19 -3.07
N VAL A 25 4.71 -0.29 -2.79
CA VAL A 25 4.20 -0.62 -1.45
C VAL A 25 4.65 -2.02 -1.02
N LEU A 26 4.58 -3.01 -1.91
CA LEU A 26 5.04 -4.38 -1.64
C LEU A 26 6.54 -4.45 -1.36
N ALA A 27 7.36 -3.73 -2.13
CA ALA A 27 8.80 -3.65 -1.88
C ALA A 27 9.07 -3.09 -0.47
N GLN A 28 8.44 -1.96 -0.13
CA GLN A 28 8.64 -1.31 1.16
C GLN A 28 8.05 -2.13 2.32
N ALA A 29 6.93 -2.82 2.13
CA ALA A 29 6.34 -3.70 3.13
C ALA A 29 7.27 -4.86 3.50
N ARG A 30 7.97 -5.45 2.51
CA ARG A 30 8.98 -6.50 2.73
C ARG A 30 10.18 -5.96 3.50
N GLU A 31 10.64 -4.75 3.20
CA GLU A 31 11.70 -4.07 3.95
C GLU A 31 11.28 -3.80 5.41
N MET A 32 10.08 -3.26 5.62
CA MET A 32 9.51 -3.03 6.96
C MET A 32 9.42 -4.32 7.77
N ALA A 33 8.94 -5.40 7.17
CA ALA A 33 8.86 -6.71 7.81
C ALA A 33 10.24 -7.26 8.19
N ALA A 34 11.23 -7.16 7.30
CA ALA A 34 12.62 -7.54 7.57
C ALA A 34 13.24 -6.74 8.73
N ASP A 35 12.83 -5.48 8.88
CA ASP A 35 13.22 -4.58 9.97
C ASP A 35 12.44 -4.82 11.29
N GLY A 36 11.57 -5.82 11.34
CA GLY A 36 10.77 -6.14 12.54
C GLY A 36 9.70 -5.10 12.86
N VAL A 37 9.19 -4.39 11.85
CA VAL A 37 8.06 -3.46 12.00
C VAL A 37 6.78 -4.23 12.33
N THR A 38 6.05 -3.76 13.34
CA THR A 38 4.74 -4.31 13.72
C THR A 38 3.62 -3.67 12.91
N VAL A 39 3.69 -2.35 12.67
CA VAL A 39 2.69 -1.60 11.90
C VAL A 39 3.38 -0.71 10.87
N GLY A 40 3.11 -0.94 9.59
CA GLY A 40 3.55 -0.08 8.49
C GLY A 40 2.38 0.77 7.98
N CYS A 41 2.51 2.10 8.00
CA CYS A 41 1.47 3.01 7.54
C CYS A 41 1.90 3.73 6.27
N PHE A 42 1.11 3.65 5.20
CA PHE A 42 1.30 4.38 3.96
C PHE A 42 0.39 5.62 3.91
N THR A 43 0.63 6.49 2.92
CA THR A 43 -0.15 7.72 2.73
C THR A 43 -1.58 7.42 2.26
N GLU A 44 -2.50 8.36 2.50
CA GLU A 44 -3.84 8.31 1.93
C GLU A 44 -3.82 8.04 0.41
N GLN A 45 -4.72 7.17 -0.04
CA GLN A 45 -4.87 6.81 -1.46
C GLN A 45 -3.55 6.33 -2.09
N VAL A 46 -2.67 5.63 -1.36
CA VAL A 46 -1.38 5.17 -1.92
C VAL A 46 -1.55 4.26 -3.14
N VAL A 47 -2.62 3.46 -3.18
CA VAL A 47 -2.95 2.56 -4.29
C VAL A 47 -3.24 3.37 -5.57
N GLY A 48 -4.17 4.32 -5.52
CA GLY A 48 -4.57 5.14 -6.67
C GLY A 48 -3.70 6.37 -6.95
N GLY A 49 -2.94 6.84 -5.95
CA GLY A 49 -2.31 8.16 -5.89
C GLY A 49 -3.29 9.28 -5.48
N TYR A 50 -2.76 10.38 -4.94
CA TYR A 50 -3.55 11.53 -4.50
C TYR A 50 -3.04 12.85 -5.10
N PRO A 51 -3.93 13.79 -5.52
CA PRO A 51 -5.39 13.67 -5.55
C PRO A 51 -5.88 12.87 -6.77
N THR A 52 -6.98 12.14 -6.64
CA THR A 52 -7.56 11.36 -7.74
C THR A 52 -8.45 12.17 -8.67
N GLU A 53 -9.00 13.30 -8.20
CA GLU A 53 -9.97 14.14 -8.91
C GLU A 53 -11.06 13.33 -9.61
N ASP A 54 -11.37 13.55 -10.89
CA ASP A 54 -12.46 12.86 -11.58
C ASP A 54 -12.16 11.39 -11.92
N LEU A 55 -10.94 10.87 -11.69
CA LEU A 55 -10.64 9.46 -11.96
C LEU A 55 -11.51 8.50 -11.14
N ILE A 56 -11.97 8.90 -9.95
CA ILE A 56 -12.93 8.12 -9.13
C ILE A 56 -14.25 7.87 -9.89
N GLN A 57 -14.62 8.71 -10.86
CA GLN A 57 -15.82 8.48 -11.67
C GLN A 57 -15.66 7.31 -12.67
N TRP A 58 -14.44 6.85 -12.92
CA TRP A 58 -14.14 5.80 -13.89
C TRP A 58 -14.16 4.42 -13.22
N ARG A 59 -15.16 3.59 -13.56
CA ARG A 59 -15.29 2.23 -13.00
C ARG A 59 -14.04 1.37 -13.15
N ALA A 60 -13.30 1.52 -14.25
CA ALA A 60 -12.06 0.80 -14.49
C ALA A 60 -10.96 1.19 -13.48
N PHE A 61 -10.88 2.46 -13.08
CA PHE A 61 -9.93 2.91 -12.06
C PHE A 61 -10.25 2.30 -10.69
N LEU A 62 -11.53 2.29 -10.29
CA LEU A 62 -11.97 1.67 -9.05
C LEU A 62 -11.74 0.15 -9.03
N ALA A 63 -12.05 -0.52 -10.13
CA ALA A 63 -11.82 -1.95 -10.28
C ALA A 63 -10.33 -2.30 -10.21
N ALA A 64 -9.46 -1.49 -10.84
CA ALA A 64 -8.02 -1.64 -10.75
C ALA A 64 -7.52 -1.47 -9.32
N GLN A 65 -7.95 -0.41 -8.61
CA GLN A 65 -7.58 -0.22 -7.20
C GLN A 65 -8.00 -1.41 -6.32
N ARG A 66 -9.22 -1.92 -6.51
CA ARG A 66 -9.72 -3.09 -5.77
C ARG A 66 -8.87 -4.34 -6.02
N SER A 67 -8.61 -4.66 -7.30
CA SER A 67 -7.82 -5.83 -7.68
C SER A 67 -6.38 -5.76 -7.15
N GLU A 68 -5.79 -4.57 -7.15
CA GLU A 68 -4.41 -4.37 -6.74
C GLU A 68 -4.27 -4.34 -5.20
N LEU A 69 -5.30 -3.87 -4.49
CA LEU A 69 -5.40 -4.00 -3.03
C LEU A 69 -5.54 -5.47 -2.60
N GLU A 70 -6.32 -6.27 -3.33
CA GLU A 70 -6.43 -7.72 -3.10
C GLU A 70 -5.09 -8.41 -3.34
N ARG A 71 -4.39 -8.09 -4.44
CA ARG A 71 -3.02 -8.60 -4.67
C ARG A 71 -2.09 -8.24 -3.52
N LEU A 72 -2.13 -7.00 -3.03
CA LEU A 72 -1.30 -6.56 -1.90
C LEU A 72 -1.55 -7.43 -0.67
N ALA A 73 -2.81 -7.70 -0.32
CA ALA A 73 -3.16 -8.54 0.80
C ALA A 73 -2.67 -9.99 0.62
N GLU A 74 -2.82 -10.57 -0.58
CA GLU A 74 -2.33 -11.91 -0.91
C GLU A 74 -0.80 -12.01 -0.81
N GLU A 75 -0.06 -11.06 -1.38
CA GLU A 75 1.40 -11.07 -1.41
C GLU A 75 2.06 -10.74 -0.06
N THR A 76 1.28 -10.24 0.90
CA THR A 76 1.77 -9.85 2.24
C THR A 76 1.24 -10.75 3.36
N VAL A 77 0.50 -11.80 3.05
CA VAL A 77 -0.13 -12.70 4.03
C VAL A 77 0.87 -13.32 5.03
N ASP A 78 2.10 -13.58 4.58
CA ASP A 78 3.15 -14.20 5.40
C ASP A 78 4.03 -13.17 6.14
N LEU A 79 3.79 -11.86 5.94
CA LEU A 79 4.55 -10.83 6.64
C LEU A 79 4.08 -10.73 8.10
N PRO A 80 4.99 -10.61 9.08
CA PRO A 80 4.63 -10.44 10.50
C PRO A 80 4.14 -9.03 10.85
N SER A 81 3.78 -8.21 9.84
CA SER A 81 3.42 -6.80 9.96
C SER A 81 1.96 -6.57 9.59
N VAL A 82 1.29 -5.64 10.28
CA VAL A 82 0.02 -5.08 9.83
C VAL A 82 0.31 -3.87 8.95
N LEU A 83 -0.30 -3.81 7.77
CA LEU A 83 -0.13 -2.71 6.82
C LEU A 83 -1.41 -1.86 6.75
N VAL A 84 -1.25 -0.54 6.83
CA VAL A 84 -2.32 0.45 6.60
C VAL A 84 -2.02 1.14 5.28
N VAL A 85 -2.88 0.94 4.28
CA VAL A 85 -2.73 1.39 2.89
C VAL A 85 -3.94 2.16 2.41
#